data_AF-A0A8H3QKV5-F1
#
_entry.id   AF-A0A8H3QKV5-F1
#
_cell.length_a   1.000
_cell.length_b   1.000
_cell.length_c   1.000
_cell.angle_alpha   90.00
_cell.angle_beta   90.00
_cell.angle_gamma   90.00
#
_symmetry.space_group_name_H-M   'P 1'
#
loop_
_entity.id
_entity.type
_entity.pdbx_description
1 polymer ?
#
loop_
_entity_poly.entity_id
_entity_poly.type
_entity_poly.pdbx_seq_one_letter_code
_entity_poly.pdbx_strand_id
1 'polypeptide(L)'
;MCLSRKALEEESKESDEWFSSLQYLNASINDLLISESFLDNGSEFGGINDPAIKALGWKADKPSNFAIKGNSKHITDSLGWYTDVPVTLKDKEDKTVTIIGNFVRIDNGETEPMIFFGMSNIRKLQGVPEPNKNQFRIKLHGKVYIIPTFSKAPVVKDPPKEE
;
A
#
# COMPACT_ATOMS: atom_id res chain seq x y z
N MET A 1 28.71 -0.44 10.68
CA MET A 1 29.19 -0.58 9.29
C MET A 1 28.56 0.53 8.48
N CYS A 2 29.34 1.46 7.93
CA CYS A 2 28.82 2.48 7.02
C CYS A 2 28.76 1.89 5.61
N LEU A 3 27.60 1.98 4.96
CA LEU A 3 27.45 1.64 3.55
C LEU A 3 28.17 2.70 2.70
N SER A 4 28.87 2.25 1.66
CA SER A 4 29.49 3.16 0.68
C SER A 4 28.41 3.95 -0.06
N ARG A 5 28.71 5.18 -0.50
CA ARG A 5 27.77 6.04 -1.27
C ARG A 5 27.12 5.30 -2.45
N LYS A 6 27.90 4.49 -3.19
CA LYS A 6 27.41 3.65 -4.29
C LYS A 6 26.35 2.64 -3.86
N ALA A 7 26.51 2.00 -2.70
CA ALA A 7 25.54 1.04 -2.18
C ALA A 7 24.22 1.74 -1.82
N LEU A 8 24.28 2.94 -1.23
CA LEU A 8 23.08 3.74 -0.95
C LEU A 8 22.35 4.18 -2.22
N GLU A 9 23.08 4.53 -3.28
CA GLU A 9 22.51 4.89 -4.58
C GLU A 9 21.85 3.71 -5.28
N GLU A 10 22.50 2.54 -5.31
CA GLU A 10 21.93 1.31 -5.88
C GLU A 10 20.66 0.89 -5.13
N GLU A 11 20.70 0.92 -3.80
CA GLU A 11 19.53 0.58 -2.99
C GLU A 11 18.38 1.60 -3.13
N SER A 12 18.68 2.88 -3.34
CA SER A 12 17.64 3.88 -3.64
C SER A 12 17.00 3.62 -5.01
N LYS A 13 17.81 3.28 -6.03
CA LYS A 13 17.29 2.98 -7.37
C LYS A 13 16.38 1.75 -7.36
N GLU A 14 16.78 0.69 -6.66
CA GLU A 14 15.97 -0.52 -6.51
C GLU A 14 14.61 -0.22 -5.85
N SER A 15 14.61 0.64 -4.82
CA SER A 15 13.37 1.09 -4.17
C SER A 15 12.48 1.90 -5.13
N ASP A 16 13.05 2.86 -5.86
CA ASP A 16 12.30 3.70 -6.79
C ASP A 16 11.72 2.87 -7.96
N GLU A 17 12.46 1.87 -8.45
CA GLU A 17 11.98 0.90 -9.45
C GLU A 17 10.84 0.03 -8.90
N TRP A 18 10.96 -0.47 -7.67
CA TRP A 18 9.90 -1.26 -7.04
C TRP A 18 8.61 -0.43 -6.91
N PHE A 19 8.68 0.78 -6.36
CA PHE A 19 7.51 1.66 -6.24
C PHE A 19 6.89 2.05 -7.60
N SER A 20 7.70 2.12 -8.65
CA SER A 20 7.22 2.40 -10.02
C SER A 20 6.51 1.20 -10.66
N SER A 21 6.80 -0.01 -10.20
CA SER A 21 6.15 -1.24 -10.68
C SER A 21 4.75 -1.47 -10.10
N LEU A 22 4.44 -0.80 -8.98
CA LEU A 22 3.19 -0.97 -8.26
C LEU A 22 2.01 -0.30 -8.98
N GLN A 23 0.82 -0.86 -8.77
CA GLN A 23 -0.44 -0.28 -9.23
C GLN A 23 -1.07 0.48 -8.07
N TYR A 24 -1.20 1.79 -8.20
CA TYR A 24 -1.82 2.67 -7.23
C TYR A 24 -3.30 2.81 -7.52
N LEU A 25 -4.08 3.15 -6.51
CA LEU A 25 -5.51 3.44 -6.63
C LEU A 25 -5.89 4.56 -5.67
N ASN A 26 -7.11 5.06 -5.79
CA ASN A 26 -7.65 6.03 -4.84
C ASN A 26 -8.43 5.29 -3.77
N ALA A 27 -8.04 5.49 -2.51
CA ALA A 27 -8.68 4.89 -1.35
C ALA A 27 -8.90 5.94 -0.25
N SER A 28 -9.97 5.77 0.52
CA SER A 28 -10.20 6.49 1.76
C SER A 28 -10.73 5.58 2.86
N ILE A 29 -10.54 5.98 4.11
CA ILE A 29 -11.00 5.27 5.30
C ILE A 29 -11.65 6.30 6.22
N ASN A 30 -12.94 6.17 6.53
CA ASN A 30 -13.66 7.15 7.35
C ASN A 30 -13.39 8.61 6.92
N ASP A 31 -13.53 8.89 5.63
CA ASP A 31 -13.27 10.20 5.00
C ASP A 31 -11.80 10.68 5.01
N LEU A 32 -10.88 9.96 5.65
CA LEU A 32 -9.44 10.18 5.49
C LEU A 32 -9.02 9.69 4.10
N LEU A 33 -8.66 10.62 3.23
CA LEU A 33 -8.02 10.31 1.96
C LEU A 33 -6.63 9.74 2.22
N ILE A 34 -6.35 8.57 1.67
CA ILE A 34 -5.02 7.97 1.75
C ILE A 34 -4.21 8.46 0.56
N SER A 35 -3.13 9.19 0.83
CA SER A 35 -2.25 9.76 -0.21
C SER A 35 -1.52 8.67 -0.99
N GLU A 36 -1.16 7.58 -0.30
CA GLU A 36 -0.44 6.45 -0.90
C GLU A 36 -1.25 5.15 -0.76
N SER A 37 -1.98 4.77 -1.81
CA SER A 37 -2.65 3.47 -1.82
C SER A 37 -2.36 2.62 -3.05
N PHE A 38 -1.97 1.36 -2.83
CA PHE A 38 -1.50 0.49 -3.92
C PHE A 38 -1.77 -1.00 -3.70
N LEU A 39 -1.65 -1.76 -4.78
CA LEU A 39 -1.72 -3.21 -4.80
C LEU A 39 -0.31 -3.79 -4.74
N ASP A 40 -0.06 -4.66 -3.77
CA ASP A 40 1.20 -5.39 -3.64
C ASP A 40 0.94 -6.89 -3.68
N ASN A 41 1.02 -7.48 -4.87
CA ASN A 41 0.86 -8.92 -5.08
C ASN A 41 2.00 -9.75 -4.46
N GLY A 42 3.13 -9.11 -4.13
CA GLY A 42 4.27 -9.76 -3.48
C GLY A 42 4.06 -9.93 -1.98
N SER A 43 3.23 -9.09 -1.36
CA SER A 43 2.91 -9.19 0.06
C SER A 43 1.75 -10.16 0.32
N GLU A 44 1.89 -11.02 1.33
CA GLU A 44 0.82 -11.89 1.81
C GLU A 44 -0.33 -11.09 2.44
N PHE A 45 0.01 -10.08 3.23
CA PHE A 45 -0.92 -9.25 4.00
C PHE A 45 -0.98 -7.83 3.46
N GLY A 46 -2.13 -7.17 3.61
CA GLY A 46 -2.17 -5.72 3.44
C GLY A 46 -1.58 -5.01 4.65
N GLY A 47 -1.03 -3.83 4.44
CA GLY A 47 -0.48 -3.00 5.51
C GLY A 47 -1.12 -1.62 5.54
N ILE A 48 -1.17 -1.03 6.73
CA ILE A 48 -1.56 0.34 6.99
C ILE A 48 -0.48 0.99 7.85
N ASN A 49 -0.02 2.19 7.48
CA ASN A 49 1.11 2.79 8.18
C ASN A 49 0.71 3.58 9.43
N ASP A 50 1.73 3.89 10.24
CA ASP A 50 1.62 4.64 11.47
C ASP A 50 0.88 5.99 11.33
N PRO A 51 1.23 6.86 10.36
CA PRO A 51 0.48 8.09 10.08
C PRO A 51 -1.01 7.87 9.86
N ALA A 52 -1.40 6.89 9.04
CA ALA A 52 -2.81 6.61 8.78
C ALA A 52 -3.56 6.19 10.05
N ILE A 53 -2.98 5.28 10.84
CA ILE A 53 -3.57 4.86 12.12
C ILE A 53 -3.69 6.01 13.12
N LYS A 54 -2.65 6.85 13.22
CA LYS A 54 -2.65 8.03 14.10
C LYS A 54 -3.74 9.02 13.71
N ALA A 55 -3.90 9.29 12.40
CA ALA A 55 -4.95 10.17 11.89
C ALA A 55 -6.36 9.62 12.15
N LEU A 56 -6.54 8.29 12.06
CA LEU A 56 -7.81 7.63 12.38
C LEU A 56 -8.11 7.55 13.88
N GLY A 57 -7.10 7.73 14.74
CA GLY A 57 -7.24 7.61 16.20
C GLY A 57 -7.57 6.19 16.67
N TRP A 58 -7.30 5.18 15.85
CA TRP A 58 -7.68 3.80 16.13
C TRP A 58 -6.67 3.08 17.04
N LYS A 59 -7.16 2.06 17.72
CA LYS A 59 -6.34 1.09 18.47
C LYS A 59 -6.37 -0.24 17.73
N ALA A 60 -5.27 -0.99 17.82
CA ALA A 60 -5.20 -2.31 17.21
C ALA A 60 -6.20 -3.26 17.88
N ASP A 61 -6.85 -4.10 17.08
CA ASP A 61 -7.78 -5.11 17.58
C ASP A 61 -7.04 -6.19 18.38
N LYS A 62 -5.85 -6.54 17.91
CA LYS A 62 -4.94 -7.49 18.56
C LYS A 62 -3.49 -7.16 18.24
N PRO A 63 -2.54 -7.51 19.12
CA PRO A 63 -1.12 -7.41 18.80
C PRO A 63 -0.78 -8.32 17.62
N SER A 64 0.26 -7.94 16.88
CA SER A 64 0.85 -8.83 15.90
C SER A 64 1.93 -9.69 16.56
N ASN A 65 2.11 -10.91 16.09
CA ASN A 65 3.03 -11.91 16.66
C ASN A 65 4.12 -12.35 15.70
N PHE A 66 4.32 -11.64 14.59
CA PHE A 66 5.36 -11.93 13.61
C PHE A 66 6.15 -10.67 13.26
N ALA A 67 7.43 -10.84 12.95
CA ALA A 67 8.18 -9.80 12.26
C ALA A 67 7.78 -9.80 10.78
N ILE A 68 7.53 -8.63 10.20
CA ILE A 68 7.38 -8.54 8.74
C ILE A 68 8.78 -8.54 8.15
N LYS A 69 9.10 -9.58 7.39
CA LYS A 69 10.31 -9.62 6.58
C LYS A 69 9.94 -9.18 5.16
N GLY A 70 10.13 -7.91 4.86
CA GLY A 70 9.92 -7.33 3.53
C GLY A 70 11.23 -7.01 2.82
N ASN A 71 11.15 -6.76 1.50
CA ASN A 71 12.28 -6.23 0.71
C ASN A 71 12.50 -4.73 0.98
N SER A 72 11.51 -4.02 1.51
CA SER A 72 11.67 -2.62 1.88
C SER A 72 12.48 -2.52 3.18
N LYS A 73 13.54 -1.71 3.17
CA LYS A 73 14.30 -1.34 4.38
C LYS A 73 13.49 -0.60 5.44
N HIS A 74 12.26 -0.23 5.11
CA HIS A 74 11.43 0.67 5.88
C HIS A 74 10.50 -0.07 6.84
N ILE A 75 10.01 -1.27 6.50
CA ILE A 75 9.05 -2.00 7.33
C ILE A 75 9.79 -2.77 8.42
N THR A 76 9.89 -2.16 9.59
CA THR A 76 10.76 -2.65 10.67
C THR A 76 10.01 -3.58 11.61
N ASP A 77 8.75 -3.25 11.95
CA ASP A 77 7.94 -4.02 12.89
C ASP A 77 6.47 -4.06 12.48
N SER A 78 5.82 -5.16 12.83
CA SER A 78 4.38 -5.32 12.72
C SER A 78 3.76 -5.08 14.09
N LEU A 79 2.98 -4.01 14.23
CA LEU A 79 2.63 -3.46 15.55
C LEU A 79 1.25 -3.93 16.04
N GLY A 80 0.40 -4.43 15.15
CA GLY A 80 -0.95 -4.84 15.47
C GLY A 80 -1.78 -5.14 14.24
N TRP A 81 -2.92 -5.79 14.46
CA TRP A 81 -3.89 -6.08 13.42
C TRP A 81 -5.08 -5.14 13.52
N TYR A 82 -5.57 -4.75 12.34
CA TYR A 82 -6.81 -4.05 12.13
C TYR A 82 -7.64 -4.88 11.16
N THR A 83 -8.72 -5.45 11.68
CA THR A 83 -9.59 -6.39 10.98
C THR A 83 -10.89 -5.72 10.62
N ASP A 84 -11.49 -6.19 9.54
CA ASP A 84 -12.75 -5.70 9.01
C ASP A 84 -12.79 -4.17 8.81
N VAL A 85 -11.66 -3.61 8.38
CA VAL A 85 -11.50 -2.19 8.08
C VAL A 85 -12.28 -1.83 6.81
N PRO A 86 -13.25 -0.90 6.89
CA PRO A 86 -13.93 -0.39 5.71
C PRO A 86 -13.01 0.54 4.93
N VAL A 87 -12.73 0.18 3.69
CA VAL A 87 -12.00 1.04 2.75
C VAL A 87 -12.93 1.42 1.61
N THR A 88 -13.03 2.71 1.38
CA THR A 88 -13.82 3.28 0.29
C THR A 88 -12.95 3.47 -0.93
N LEU A 89 -13.39 2.90 -2.04
CA LEU A 89 -12.81 3.05 -3.38
C LEU A 89 -13.81 3.75 -4.30
N LYS A 90 -13.32 4.28 -5.42
CA LYS A 90 -14.16 4.77 -6.51
C LYS A 90 -14.06 3.81 -7.68
N ASP A 91 -15.20 3.39 -8.24
CA ASP A 91 -15.21 2.65 -9.49
C ASP A 91 -15.01 3.58 -10.70
N LYS A 92 -14.91 3.00 -11.89
CA LYS A 92 -14.74 3.73 -13.16
C LYS A 92 -15.90 4.70 -13.49
N GLU A 93 -17.05 4.57 -12.83
CA GLU A 93 -18.23 5.45 -12.99
C GLU A 93 -18.29 6.49 -11.86
N ASP A 94 -17.20 6.68 -11.11
CA ASP A 94 -17.09 7.53 -9.93
C ASP A 94 -18.02 7.13 -8.77
N LYS A 95 -18.55 5.90 -8.80
CA LYS A 95 -19.41 5.40 -7.72
C LYS A 95 -18.57 4.87 -6.58
N THR A 96 -18.98 5.22 -5.37
CA THR A 96 -18.39 4.71 -4.14
C THR A 96 -18.61 3.21 -4.00
N VAL A 97 -17.54 2.49 -3.71
CA VAL A 97 -17.54 1.07 -3.38
C VAL A 97 -16.80 0.90 -2.06
N THR A 98 -17.48 0.39 -1.03
CA THR A 98 -16.84 0.07 0.24
C THR A 98 -16.46 -1.40 0.27
N ILE A 99 -15.19 -1.67 0.52
CA ILE A 99 -14.64 -3.01 0.72
C ILE A 99 -14.23 -3.20 2.17
N ILE A 100 -14.13 -4.45 2.60
CA ILE A 100 -13.71 -4.81 3.95
C ILE A 100 -12.37 -5.55 3.89
N GLY A 101 -11.30 -4.89 4.32
CA GLY A 101 -9.93 -5.42 4.31
C GLY A 101 -9.39 -5.68 5.71
N ASN A 102 -8.35 -6.52 5.78
CA ASN A 102 -7.57 -6.73 6.99
C ASN A 102 -6.16 -6.19 6.75
N PHE A 103 -5.64 -5.43 7.71
CA PHE A 103 -4.37 -4.75 7.57
C PHE A 103 -3.52 -4.94 8.82
N VAL A 104 -2.24 -5.17 8.59
CA VAL A 104 -1.23 -5.11 9.64
C VAL A 104 -0.71 -3.68 9.74
N ARG A 105 -0.60 -3.16 10.96
CA ARG A 105 0.02 -1.87 11.19
C ARG A 105 1.52 -1.97 11.03
N ILE A 106 2.08 -1.10 10.21
CA ILE A 106 3.52 -1.02 9.94
C ILE A 106 4.07 0.35 10.31
N ASP A 107 5.29 0.37 10.81
CA ASP A 107 6.11 1.56 10.81
C ASP A 107 7.04 1.49 9.58
N ASN A 108 6.92 2.48 8.70
CA ASN A 108 7.75 2.62 7.50
C ASN A 108 8.58 3.92 7.50
N GLY A 109 8.54 4.70 8.59
CA GLY A 109 9.22 6.00 8.66
C GLY A 109 8.64 7.10 7.75
N GLU A 110 7.58 6.81 6.99
CA GLU A 110 6.89 7.80 6.17
C GLU A 110 6.00 8.70 7.03
N THR A 111 5.75 9.92 6.54
CA THR A 111 4.89 10.90 7.24
C THR A 111 3.47 10.95 6.68
N GLU A 112 3.28 10.47 5.46
CA GLU A 112 2.02 10.48 4.74
C GLU A 112 1.21 9.20 4.98
N PRO A 113 -0.13 9.27 5.10
CA PRO A 113 -0.98 8.09 5.23
C PRO A 113 -0.82 7.13 4.05
N MET A 114 -0.55 5.86 4.36
CA MET A 114 -0.36 4.80 3.37
C MET A 114 -1.18 3.56 3.71
N ILE A 115 -1.75 2.93 2.67
CA ILE A 115 -2.37 1.61 2.75
C ILE A 115 -1.99 0.78 1.53
N PHE A 116 -1.74 -0.51 1.71
CA PHE A 116 -1.58 -1.41 0.57
C PHE A 116 -2.36 -2.69 0.73
N PHE A 117 -2.83 -3.20 -0.40
CA PHE A 117 -3.58 -4.43 -0.50
C PHE A 117 -2.64 -5.57 -0.88
N GLY A 118 -2.33 -6.42 0.10
CA GLY A 118 -1.65 -7.68 -0.14
C GLY A 118 -2.59 -8.75 -0.72
N MET A 119 -2.01 -9.90 -1.04
CA MET A 119 -2.69 -11.05 -1.65
C MET A 119 -3.91 -11.52 -0.86
N SER A 120 -3.87 -11.51 0.47
CA SER A 120 -5.03 -11.89 1.31
C SER A 120 -6.24 -10.99 1.06
N ASN A 121 -6.05 -9.67 0.99
CA ASN A 121 -7.11 -8.72 0.66
C ASN A 121 -7.59 -8.89 -0.78
N ILE A 122 -6.66 -9.00 -1.74
CA ILE A 122 -7.00 -9.19 -3.16
C ILE A 122 -7.83 -10.46 -3.33
N ARG A 123 -7.43 -11.58 -2.73
CA ARG A 123 -8.19 -12.85 -2.78
C ARG A 123 -9.56 -12.72 -2.13
N LYS A 124 -9.67 -12.06 -0.97
CA LYS A 124 -10.96 -11.81 -0.29
C LYS A 124 -11.97 -11.10 -1.20
N LEU A 125 -11.48 -10.19 -2.05
CA LEU A 125 -12.28 -9.41 -3.00
C LEU A 125 -12.49 -10.12 -4.35
N GLN A 126 -11.97 -11.35 -4.51
CA GLN A 126 -11.83 -12.02 -5.82
C GLN A 126 -11.20 -11.08 -6.86
N GLY A 127 -10.23 -10.30 -6.40
CA GLY A 127 -9.59 -9.23 -7.12
C GLY A 127 -8.66 -9.74 -8.21
N VAL A 128 -8.70 -9.09 -9.37
CA VAL A 128 -7.80 -9.33 -10.50
C VAL A 128 -7.16 -8.00 -10.88
N PRO A 129 -5.89 -7.78 -10.51
CA PRO A 129 -5.11 -6.65 -11.02
C PRO A 129 -4.86 -6.81 -12.53
N GLU A 130 -5.18 -5.79 -13.31
CA GLU A 130 -4.97 -5.72 -14.75
C GLU A 130 -4.11 -4.48 -15.06
N PRO A 131 -2.80 -4.49 -14.73
CA PRO A 131 -1.92 -3.32 -14.87
C PRO A 131 -1.88 -2.79 -16.32
N ASN A 132 -1.91 -3.68 -17.32
CA ASN A 132 -1.95 -3.29 -18.74
C ASN A 132 -3.19 -2.48 -19.13
N LYS A 133 -4.25 -2.51 -18.31
CA LYS A 133 -5.48 -1.76 -18.50
C LYS A 133 -5.67 -0.64 -17.48
N ASN A 134 -4.71 -0.46 -16.56
CA ASN A 134 -4.81 0.46 -15.43
C ASN A 134 -6.11 0.23 -14.64
N GLN A 135 -6.41 -1.04 -14.35
CA GLN A 135 -7.64 -1.44 -13.67
C GLN A 135 -7.39 -2.53 -12.63
N PHE A 136 -8.21 -2.48 -11.57
CA PHE A 136 -8.35 -3.54 -10.59
C PHE A 136 -9.80 -3.99 -10.55
N ARG A 137 -10.05 -5.20 -11.01
CA ARG A 137 -11.40 -5.77 -11.07
C ARG A 137 -11.68 -6.54 -9.79
N ILE A 138 -12.75 -6.20 -9.08
CA ILE A 138 -13.17 -6.90 -7.86
C ILE A 138 -14.60 -7.42 -7.97
N LYS A 139 -14.94 -8.43 -7.17
CA LYS A 139 -16.31 -8.96 -7.10
C LYS A 139 -16.83 -8.89 -5.67
N LEU A 140 -17.91 -8.14 -5.48
CA LEU A 140 -18.58 -7.96 -4.19
C LEU A 140 -20.06 -8.28 -4.34
N HIS A 141 -20.60 -9.13 -3.46
CA HIS A 141 -22.02 -9.51 -3.45
C HIS A 141 -22.56 -9.93 -4.84
N GLY A 142 -21.75 -10.65 -5.62
CA GLY A 142 -22.11 -11.11 -6.97
C GLY A 142 -21.94 -10.07 -8.09
N LYS A 143 -21.72 -8.79 -7.75
CA LYS A 143 -21.48 -7.71 -8.71
C LYS A 143 -19.98 -7.50 -8.94
N VAL A 144 -19.62 -7.20 -10.19
CA VAL A 144 -18.25 -6.86 -10.59
C VAL A 144 -18.09 -5.34 -10.59
N TYR A 145 -16.99 -4.87 -10.01
CA TYR A 145 -16.59 -3.47 -10.01
C TYR A 145 -15.22 -3.34 -10.66
N ILE A 146 -15.01 -2.24 -11.37
CA ILE A 146 -13.74 -1.91 -12.01
C ILE A 146 -13.22 -0.66 -11.31
N ILE A 147 -12.16 -0.83 -10.52
CA ILE A 147 -11.49 0.25 -9.82
C ILE A 147 -10.36 0.75 -10.72
N PRO A 148 -10.32 2.05 -11.08
CA PRO A 148 -9.19 2.60 -11.83
C PRO A 148 -7.91 2.50 -11.00
N THR A 149 -6.82 2.09 -11.64
CA THR A 149 -5.48 2.13 -11.07
C THR A 149 -4.59 3.07 -11.89
N PHE A 150 -3.42 3.40 -11.37
CA PHE A 150 -2.42 4.19 -12.07
C PHE A 150 -1.01 3.76 -11.65
N SER A 151 -0.05 3.92 -12.55
CA SER A 151 1.37 3.76 -12.24
C SER A 151 1.98 5.11 -11.92
N LYS A 152 3.01 5.12 -11.06
CA LYS A 152 3.85 6.31 -10.87
C LYS A 152 5.05 6.26 -11.78
N ALA A 153 5.46 7.42 -12.28
CA ALA A 153 6.73 7.53 -12.97
C ALA A 153 7.88 7.35 -11.97
N PRO A 154 9.01 6.73 -12.36
CA PRO A 154 10.21 6.71 -11.54
C PRO A 154 10.62 8.13 -11.20
N VAL A 155 10.89 8.40 -9.92
CA VAL A 155 11.40 9.69 -9.49
C VAL A 155 12.86 9.79 -9.96
N VAL A 156 13.11 10.59 -11.00
CA VAL A 156 14.48 10.92 -11.42
C VAL A 156 15.05 11.87 -10.38
N LYS A 157 15.89 11.38 -9.48
CA LYS A 157 16.66 12.23 -8.57
C LYS A 157 17.78 12.91 -9.37
N ASP A 158 17.90 14.23 -9.23
CA ASP A 158 19.05 14.96 -9.76
C ASP A 158 20.34 14.35 -9.19
N PRO A 159 21.40 14.21 -10.00
CA PRO A 159 22.67 13.70 -9.50
C PRO A 159 23.17 14.61 -8.36
N PRO A 160 23.68 14.03 -7.25
CA PRO A 160 24.22 14.83 -6.17
C PRO A 160 25.37 15.68 -6.71
N LYS A 161 25.37 16.98 -6.39
CA LYS A 161 26.49 17.86 -6.70
C LYS A 161 27.73 17.33 -5.98
N GLU A 162 28.83 17.17 -6.71
CA GLU A 162 30.13 16.87 -6.12
C GLU A 162 30.50 18.01 -5.14
N GLU A 163 30.71 17.66 -3.87
CA GLU A 163 31.46 18.47 -2.90
C GLU A 163 32.93 18.04 -2.89
#